data_AF-A0A150XFT7-F1
#
_entry.id   AF-A0A150XFT7-F1
#
_cell.length_a   1.000
_cell.length_b   1.000
_cell.length_c   1.000
_cell.angle_alpha   90.00
_cell.angle_beta   90.00
_cell.angle_gamma   90.00
#
_symmetry.space_group_name_H-M   'P 1'
#
loop_
_entity.id
_entity.type
_entity.pdbx_description
1 polymer ?
#
loop_
_entity_poly.entity_id
_entity_poly.type
_entity_poly.pdbx_seq_one_letter_code
_entity_poly.pdbx_strand_id
1 'polypeptide(L)'
;MHQIEPYYSWLKYYNVANDPNSPYDGKEYNYELYSETIYGYYIDPAWDFMGSETLFIKILYVDYNKGFIIIEFIGEWNDALNNDIMHFKRNIIDHFNSFGIDKYILIGENILNFHGSDDSYYEEWFDDMEDGWITAIGFRDFVIEEMKNYEIDSYINFGGDLDVIEWRTLKPSVLFDRINSIISRRIGLV
;
A
#
# COMPACT_ATOMS: atom_id res chain seq x y z
N MET A 1 17.69 -6.02 6.38
CA MET A 1 16.62 -5.58 5.47
C MET A 1 17.07 -4.46 4.53
N HIS A 2 18.19 -3.80 4.80
CA HIS A 2 18.81 -2.72 4.02
C HIS A 2 19.08 -2.96 2.52
N GLN A 3 18.96 -4.18 2.01
CA GLN A 3 19.12 -4.49 0.58
C GLN A 3 17.78 -4.56 -0.18
N ILE A 4 16.66 -4.50 0.54
CA ILE A 4 15.33 -4.48 -0.04
C ILE A 4 15.02 -3.02 -0.33
N GLU A 5 15.11 -2.65 -1.60
CA GLU A 5 14.75 -1.31 -2.09
C GLU A 5 13.30 -1.31 -2.58
N PRO A 6 12.58 -0.18 -2.47
CA PRO A 6 11.32 -0.01 -3.19
C PRO A 6 11.54 -0.07 -4.70
N TYR A 7 10.48 -0.34 -5.45
CA TYR A 7 10.57 -0.47 -6.89
C TYR A 7 10.91 0.83 -7.63
N TYR A 8 12.18 1.01 -7.95
CA TYR A 8 12.72 2.24 -8.55
C TYR A 8 12.37 2.47 -10.02
N SER A 9 11.98 1.44 -10.79
CA SER A 9 11.79 1.57 -12.24
C SER A 9 10.63 2.49 -12.65
N TRP A 10 9.74 2.82 -11.71
CA TRP A 10 8.66 3.78 -11.90
C TRP A 10 9.00 5.22 -11.47
N LEU A 11 10.19 5.48 -10.92
CA LEU A 11 10.64 6.85 -10.58
C LEU A 11 10.63 7.81 -11.77
N LYS A 12 10.79 7.28 -12.99
CA LYS A 12 10.67 8.05 -14.24
C LYS A 12 9.25 8.50 -14.57
N TYR A 13 8.24 7.89 -13.96
CA TYR A 13 6.82 8.23 -14.13
C TYR A 13 6.31 9.09 -12.98
N TYR A 14 6.75 8.82 -11.75
CA TYR A 14 6.30 9.51 -10.55
C TYR A 14 7.38 9.43 -9.47
N ASN A 15 7.60 10.54 -8.76
CA ASN A 15 8.42 10.58 -7.56
C ASN A 15 7.64 11.30 -6.46
N VAL A 16 7.36 10.56 -5.39
CA VAL A 16 6.60 11.02 -4.22
C VAL A 16 7.19 12.25 -3.53
N ALA A 17 8.51 12.44 -3.62
CA ALA A 17 9.18 13.60 -3.03
C ALA A 17 9.15 14.87 -3.90
N ASN A 18 8.71 14.74 -5.16
CA ASN A 18 8.58 15.87 -6.09
C ASN A 18 7.11 16.23 -6.36
N ASP A 19 6.17 15.58 -5.67
CA ASP A 19 4.74 15.82 -5.82
C ASP A 19 4.28 16.81 -4.74
N PRO A 20 3.85 18.04 -5.10
CA PRO A 20 3.37 19.04 -4.14
C PRO A 20 2.14 18.61 -3.33
N ASN A 21 1.41 17.61 -3.82
CA ASN A 21 0.23 17.07 -3.13
C ASN A 21 0.58 15.84 -2.29
N SER A 22 1.85 15.45 -2.20
CA SER A 22 2.29 14.31 -1.40
C SER A 22 2.64 14.72 0.03
N PRO A 23 2.38 13.86 1.04
CA PRO A 23 2.83 14.10 2.41
C PRO A 23 4.37 14.07 2.55
N TYR A 24 5.07 13.62 1.50
CA TYR A 24 6.54 13.56 1.43
C TYR A 24 7.14 14.60 0.48
N ASP A 25 6.37 15.62 0.06
CA ASP A 25 6.89 16.69 -0.80
C ASP A 25 8.17 17.33 -0.21
N GLY A 26 9.19 17.48 -1.05
CA GLY A 26 10.49 18.04 -0.66
C GLY A 26 11.37 17.13 0.20
N LYS A 27 10.99 15.87 0.43
CA LYS A 27 11.81 14.92 1.19
C LYS A 27 13.14 14.63 0.47
N GLU A 28 14.24 14.79 1.18
CA GLU A 28 15.57 14.39 0.72
C GLU A 28 15.95 13.03 1.33
N TYR A 29 16.22 12.05 0.46
CA TYR A 29 16.64 10.71 0.87
C TYR A 29 18.15 10.65 1.07
N ASN A 30 18.58 10.27 2.27
CA ASN A 30 20.01 10.10 2.59
C ASN A 30 20.45 8.64 2.41
N TYR A 31 21.08 8.35 1.28
CA TYR A 31 21.57 7.00 0.97
C TYR A 31 22.91 6.63 1.62
N GLU A 32 23.55 7.57 2.32
CA GLU A 32 24.83 7.31 3.01
C GLU A 32 24.62 6.90 4.48
N LEU A 33 23.47 7.24 5.06
CA LEU A 33 23.14 6.96 6.46
C LEU A 33 21.84 6.18 6.58
N TYR A 34 21.94 4.95 7.07
CA TYR A 34 20.80 4.12 7.43
C TYR A 34 20.37 4.49 8.86
N SER A 35 19.20 5.13 9.01
CA SER A 35 18.65 5.52 10.31
C SER A 35 17.53 4.60 10.79
N GLU A 36 16.68 4.15 9.87
CA GLU A 36 15.47 3.41 10.19
C GLU A 36 15.71 1.92 10.35
N THR A 37 15.01 1.31 11.30
CA THR A 37 15.12 -0.14 11.56
C THR A 37 13.76 -0.77 11.79
N ILE A 38 13.60 -2.01 11.32
CA ILE A 38 12.48 -2.88 11.69
C ILE A 38 13.08 -4.04 12.51
N TYR A 39 12.63 -4.19 13.76
CA TYR A 39 13.19 -5.14 14.74
C TYR A 39 14.72 -5.10 14.87
N GLY A 40 15.31 -3.90 14.85
CA GLY A 40 16.75 -3.70 14.99
C GLY A 40 17.58 -3.99 13.73
N TYR A 41 16.93 -4.29 12.60
CA TYR A 41 17.61 -4.39 11.30
C TYR A 41 17.36 -3.13 10.48
N TYR A 42 18.44 -2.49 10.03
CA TYR A 42 18.34 -1.35 9.12
C TYR A 42 17.57 -1.70 7.83
N ILE A 43 16.76 -0.75 7.37
CA ILE A 43 16.03 -0.77 6.09
C ILE A 43 16.59 0.29 5.13
N ASP A 44 16.35 0.12 3.83
CA ASP A 44 16.83 1.08 2.84
C ASP A 44 16.24 2.49 3.06
N PRO A 45 17.02 3.58 2.98
CA PRO A 45 16.54 4.94 3.18
C PRO A 45 15.43 5.37 2.21
N ALA A 46 15.26 4.69 1.07
CA ALA A 46 14.19 4.98 0.11
C ALA A 46 12.78 4.66 0.64
N TRP A 47 12.65 3.86 1.71
CA TRP A 47 11.38 3.59 2.37
C TRP A 47 10.92 4.79 3.20
N ASP A 48 9.63 5.04 3.16
CA ASP A 48 9.00 6.20 3.78
C ASP A 48 8.31 5.82 5.10
N PHE A 49 8.69 6.53 6.17
CA PHE A 49 8.03 6.43 7.46
C PHE A 49 6.61 6.98 7.37
N MET A 50 5.63 6.20 7.82
CA MET A 50 4.22 6.60 7.81
C MET A 50 3.63 6.80 9.21
N GLY A 51 4.46 6.76 10.25
CA GLY A 51 4.02 6.84 11.65
C GLY A 51 4.13 5.54 12.44
N SER A 52 4.48 4.42 11.79
CA SER A 52 4.72 3.12 12.42
C SER A 52 6.20 2.74 12.42
N GLU A 53 6.65 2.10 13.50
CA GLU A 53 8.00 1.55 13.64
C GLU A 53 8.15 0.14 13.03
N THR A 54 7.04 -0.55 12.75
CA THR A 54 7.01 -1.93 12.24
C THR A 54 6.69 -2.01 10.76
N LEU A 55 5.99 -1.00 10.23
CA LEU A 55 5.53 -0.96 8.85
C LEU A 55 5.92 0.35 8.16
N PHE A 56 6.64 0.23 7.04
CA PHE A 56 7.06 1.34 6.19
C PHE A 56 6.47 1.16 4.79
N ILE A 57 6.38 2.27 4.05
CA ILE A 57 5.76 2.27 2.72
C ILE A 57 6.63 2.96 1.67
N LYS A 58 6.27 2.75 0.42
CA LYS A 58 6.66 3.62 -0.69
C LYS A 58 5.44 3.88 -1.56
N ILE A 59 5.09 5.14 -1.76
CA ILE A 59 4.10 5.50 -2.77
C ILE A 59 4.80 5.48 -4.12
N LEU A 60 4.47 4.49 -4.94
CA LEU A 60 5.12 4.26 -6.23
C LEU A 60 4.52 5.10 -7.35
N TYR A 61 3.23 5.42 -7.26
CA TYR A 61 2.53 6.18 -8.28
C TYR A 61 1.20 6.73 -7.76
N VAL A 62 0.82 7.93 -8.18
CA VAL A 62 -0.49 8.56 -7.94
C VAL A 62 -1.02 9.14 -9.26
N ASP A 63 -2.29 8.92 -9.55
CA ASP A 63 -3.01 9.60 -10.63
C ASP A 63 -4.28 10.24 -10.09
N TYR A 64 -4.21 11.55 -9.84
CA TYR A 64 -5.33 12.34 -9.33
C TYR A 64 -6.49 12.45 -10.32
N ASN A 65 -6.26 12.28 -11.63
CA ASN A 65 -7.36 12.37 -12.61
C ASN A 65 -8.14 11.06 -12.67
N LYS A 66 -7.44 9.92 -12.56
CA LYS A 66 -8.07 8.59 -12.53
C LYS A 66 -8.49 8.16 -11.11
N GLY A 67 -8.06 8.88 -10.07
CA GLY A 67 -8.43 8.62 -8.67
C GLY A 67 -7.73 7.42 -8.05
N PHE A 68 -6.50 7.07 -8.47
CA PHE A 68 -5.82 5.87 -7.94
C PHE A 68 -4.40 6.11 -7.45
N ILE A 69 -3.98 5.23 -6.54
CA ILE A 69 -2.64 5.21 -5.94
C ILE A 69 -2.11 3.77 -5.88
N ILE A 70 -0.79 3.63 -6.01
CA ILE A 70 -0.07 2.36 -5.85
C ILE A 70 0.96 2.52 -4.73
N ILE A 71 0.88 1.64 -3.73
CA ILE A 71 1.69 1.70 -2.51
C ILE A 71 2.36 0.35 -2.30
N GLU A 72 3.68 0.35 -2.13
CA GLU A 72 4.47 -0.83 -1.77
C GLU A 72 4.80 -0.78 -0.27
N PHE A 73 4.80 -1.93 0.38
CA PHE A 73 5.04 -2.04 1.82
C PHE A 73 6.31 -2.84 2.12
N ILE A 74 6.92 -2.56 3.27
CA ILE A 74 7.96 -3.38 3.88
C ILE A 74 7.76 -3.45 5.40
N GLY A 75 7.93 -4.64 5.97
CA GLY A 75 7.94 -4.83 7.42
C GLY A 75 6.89 -5.80 7.91
N GLU A 76 6.46 -5.64 9.15
CA GLU A 76 5.36 -6.38 9.74
C GLU A 76 4.15 -5.48 9.86
N TRP A 77 3.01 -5.94 9.38
CA TRP A 77 1.76 -5.23 9.51
C TRP A 77 1.07 -5.67 10.81
N ASN A 78 1.23 -4.86 11.85
CA ASN A 78 0.86 -5.20 13.22
C ASN A 78 -0.20 -4.25 13.79
N ASP A 79 -1.46 -4.58 13.54
CA ASP A 79 -2.60 -3.82 14.05
C ASP A 79 -2.86 -4.11 15.55
N ALA A 80 -2.34 -5.23 16.08
CA ALA A 80 -2.50 -5.64 17.48
C ALA A 80 -1.64 -4.85 18.48
N LEU A 81 -0.42 -4.47 18.11
CA LEU A 81 0.51 -3.78 19.01
C LEU A 81 0.76 -2.33 18.59
N ASN A 82 0.95 -2.09 17.30
CA ASN A 82 1.37 -0.80 16.77
C ASN A 82 0.20 -0.02 16.15
N ASN A 83 -0.94 -0.68 15.93
CA ASN A 83 -2.09 -0.12 15.24
C ASN A 83 -1.68 0.50 13.88
N ASP A 84 -0.97 -0.31 13.10
CA ASP A 84 -0.37 0.12 11.83
C ASP A 84 -1.43 0.63 10.85
N ILE A 85 -2.61 0.00 10.80
CA ILE A 85 -3.73 0.46 9.99
C ILE A 85 -4.20 1.88 10.38
N MET A 86 -4.25 2.24 11.66
CA MET A 86 -4.59 3.61 12.07
C MET A 86 -3.59 4.62 11.52
N HIS A 87 -2.29 4.34 11.68
CA HIS A 87 -1.23 5.22 11.17
C HIS A 87 -1.32 5.36 9.65
N PHE A 88 -1.48 4.24 8.96
CA PHE A 88 -1.63 4.22 7.51
C PHE A 88 -2.86 5.02 7.06
N LYS A 89 -4.02 4.79 7.69
CA LYS A 89 -5.24 5.53 7.38
C LYS A 89 -5.08 7.03 7.62
N ARG A 90 -4.72 7.43 8.83
CA ARG A 90 -4.69 8.85 9.22
C ARG A 90 -3.63 9.66 8.51
N ASN A 91 -2.45 9.09 8.30
CA ASN A 91 -1.31 9.84 7.77
C ASN A 91 -1.23 9.78 6.24
N ILE A 92 -1.76 8.72 5.63
CA ILE A 92 -1.60 8.47 4.19
C ILE A 92 -2.96 8.47 3.50
N ILE A 93 -3.88 7.59 3.88
CA ILE A 93 -5.15 7.42 3.18
C ILE A 93 -6.01 8.68 3.25
N ASP A 94 -6.26 9.22 4.44
CA ASP A 94 -7.09 10.41 4.65
C ASP A 94 -6.56 11.62 3.85
N HIS A 95 -5.22 11.73 3.77
CA HIS A 95 -4.56 12.74 2.95
C HIS A 95 -4.89 12.57 1.46
N PHE A 96 -4.70 11.38 0.88
CA PHE A 96 -4.98 11.15 -0.54
C PHE A 96 -6.47 11.13 -0.89
N ASN A 97 -7.34 10.67 0.02
CA ASN A 97 -8.79 10.79 -0.09
C ASN A 97 -9.21 12.25 -0.32
N SER A 98 -8.59 13.20 0.41
CA SER A 98 -8.88 14.64 0.25
C SER A 98 -8.54 15.21 -1.14
N PHE A 99 -7.70 14.49 -1.91
CA PHE A 99 -7.36 14.80 -3.30
C PHE A 99 -8.12 13.94 -4.32
N GLY A 100 -9.17 13.22 -3.90
CA GLY A 100 -10.04 12.44 -4.78
C GLY A 100 -9.51 11.06 -5.16
N ILE A 101 -8.58 10.51 -4.38
CA ILE A 101 -8.14 9.12 -4.54
C ILE A 101 -9.13 8.20 -3.83
N ASP A 102 -9.65 7.21 -4.55
CA ASP A 102 -10.63 6.22 -4.06
C ASP A 102 -10.29 4.78 -4.51
N LYS A 103 -9.20 4.60 -5.29
CA LYS A 103 -8.76 3.29 -5.79
C LYS A 103 -7.34 2.99 -5.34
N TYR A 104 -7.19 1.92 -4.58
CA TYR A 104 -5.96 1.60 -3.88
C TYR A 104 -5.39 0.27 -4.32
N ILE A 105 -4.13 0.27 -4.78
CA ILE A 105 -3.37 -0.95 -5.09
C ILE A 105 -2.25 -1.07 -4.07
N LEU A 106 -2.35 -2.08 -3.21
CA LEU A 106 -1.40 -2.40 -2.16
C LEU A 106 -0.49 -3.53 -2.62
N ILE A 107 0.83 -3.32 -2.58
CA ILE A 107 1.83 -4.30 -2.99
C ILE A 107 2.54 -4.83 -1.74
N GLY A 108 2.23 -6.07 -1.38
CA GLY A 108 2.66 -6.69 -0.11
C GLY A 108 3.83 -7.67 -0.20
N GLU A 109 4.63 -7.65 -1.28
CA GLU A 109 5.73 -8.62 -1.49
C GLU A 109 6.73 -8.66 -0.34
N ASN A 110 6.94 -7.52 0.33
CA ASN A 110 7.86 -7.39 1.47
C ASN A 110 7.13 -7.29 2.83
N ILE A 111 5.84 -7.62 2.89
CA ILE A 111 5.15 -7.87 4.16
C ILE A 111 5.60 -9.23 4.71
N LEU A 112 6.15 -9.20 5.92
CA LEU A 112 6.72 -10.35 6.59
C LEU A 112 5.67 -11.12 7.39
N ASN A 113 4.78 -10.42 8.09
CA ASN A 113 3.69 -10.98 8.89
C ASN A 113 2.52 -9.98 8.94
N PHE A 114 1.32 -10.51 9.23
CA PHE A 114 0.16 -9.73 9.62
C PHE A 114 -0.28 -10.15 11.02
N HIS A 115 -0.63 -9.17 11.85
CA HIS A 115 -1.16 -9.38 13.19
C HIS A 115 -2.39 -8.48 13.35
N GLY A 116 -3.58 -9.04 13.14
CA GLY A 116 -4.83 -8.29 13.17
C GLY A 116 -5.28 -7.90 14.58
N SER A 117 -6.11 -6.86 14.66
CA SER A 117 -6.83 -6.44 15.87
C SER A 117 -8.32 -6.29 15.58
N ASP A 118 -8.93 -5.15 15.91
CA ASP A 118 -10.27 -4.81 15.42
C ASP A 118 -10.20 -4.27 13.98
N ASP A 119 -11.33 -4.30 13.27
CA ASP A 119 -11.44 -3.92 11.86
C ASP A 119 -11.89 -2.47 11.65
N SER A 120 -12.01 -1.67 12.73
CA SER A 120 -12.67 -0.37 12.72
C SER A 120 -12.08 0.62 11.71
N TYR A 121 -10.75 0.63 11.53
CA TYR A 121 -10.09 1.52 10.57
C TYR A 121 -10.19 1.01 9.12
N TYR A 122 -10.37 -0.30 8.90
CA TYR A 122 -10.63 -0.84 7.57
C TYR A 122 -12.06 -0.53 7.14
N GLU A 123 -13.03 -0.68 8.05
CA GLU A 123 -14.42 -0.28 7.85
C GLU A 123 -14.51 1.23 7.54
N GLU A 124 -13.90 2.07 8.37
CA GLU A 124 -13.91 3.51 8.14
C GLU A 124 -13.22 3.90 6.82
N TRP A 125 -12.12 3.24 6.46
CA TRP A 125 -11.52 3.45 5.14
C TRP A 125 -12.48 3.05 4.02
N PHE A 126 -13.14 1.91 4.14
CA PHE A 126 -14.09 1.43 3.15
C PHE A 126 -15.27 2.39 2.98
N ASP A 127 -15.88 2.83 4.08
CA ASP A 127 -17.02 3.73 4.11
C ASP A 127 -16.71 5.14 3.57
N ASP A 128 -15.46 5.59 3.69
CA ASP A 128 -15.01 6.87 3.14
C ASP A 128 -14.96 6.87 1.60
N MET A 129 -15.02 5.69 0.95
CA MET A 129 -14.98 5.56 -0.51
C MET A 129 -16.39 5.22 -1.04
N GLU A 130 -16.91 6.04 -1.96
CA GLU A 130 -18.24 5.79 -2.55
C GLU A 130 -18.23 4.60 -3.54
N ASP A 131 -17.57 4.78 -4.70
CA ASP A 131 -17.50 3.76 -5.77
C ASP A 131 -16.08 3.17 -5.92
N GLY A 132 -15.25 3.41 -4.91
CA GLY A 132 -13.84 3.04 -4.87
C GLY A 132 -13.61 1.54 -4.64
N TRP A 133 -12.34 1.16 -4.62
CA TRP A 133 -11.94 -0.20 -4.22
C TRP A 133 -10.53 -0.23 -3.66
N ILE A 134 -10.31 -1.15 -2.73
CA ILE A 134 -8.96 -1.50 -2.24
C ILE A 134 -8.62 -2.89 -2.75
N THR A 135 -7.42 -3.05 -3.26
CA THR A 135 -6.89 -4.31 -3.76
C THR A 135 -5.48 -4.56 -3.25
N ALA A 136 -5.22 -5.78 -2.80
CA ALA A 136 -3.91 -6.26 -2.38
C ALA A 136 -3.36 -7.28 -3.38
N ILE A 137 -2.11 -7.10 -3.79
CA ILE A 137 -1.37 -8.02 -4.69
C ILE A 137 0.01 -8.34 -4.11
N GLY A 138 0.54 -9.52 -4.46
CA GLY A 138 1.89 -9.93 -4.07
C GLY A 138 2.07 -10.27 -2.58
N PHE A 139 0.99 -10.36 -1.82
CA PHE A 139 1.04 -10.83 -0.43
C PHE A 139 1.28 -12.34 -0.39
N ARG A 140 1.98 -12.80 0.65
CA ARG A 140 2.24 -14.24 0.86
C ARG A 140 0.96 -14.94 1.34
N ASP A 141 0.78 -16.21 0.96
CA ASP A 141 -0.42 -16.99 1.28
C ASP A 141 -0.78 -16.94 2.78
N PHE A 142 0.19 -17.16 3.68
CA PHE A 142 -0.08 -17.14 5.13
C PHE A 142 -0.48 -15.74 5.65
N VAL A 143 -0.04 -14.66 4.99
CA VAL A 143 -0.44 -13.29 5.36
C VAL A 143 -1.89 -13.07 4.95
N ILE A 144 -2.27 -13.51 3.75
CA ILE A 144 -3.65 -13.46 3.27
C ILE A 144 -4.57 -14.34 4.12
N GLU A 145 -4.13 -15.54 4.50
CA GLU A 145 -4.88 -16.41 5.40
C GLU A 145 -5.14 -15.74 6.75
N GLU A 146 -4.12 -15.08 7.32
CA GLU A 146 -4.31 -14.35 8.57
C GLU A 146 -5.24 -13.14 8.39
N MET A 147 -5.09 -12.35 7.32
CA MET A 147 -6.02 -11.25 7.01
C MET A 147 -7.48 -11.72 6.94
N LYS A 148 -7.75 -12.90 6.36
CA LYS A 148 -9.10 -13.49 6.34
C LYS A 148 -9.61 -13.89 7.72
N ASN A 149 -8.74 -14.33 8.62
CA ASN A 149 -9.14 -14.66 10.00
C ASN A 149 -9.68 -13.44 10.76
N TYR A 150 -9.34 -12.24 10.30
CA TYR A 150 -9.79 -10.95 10.82
C TYR A 150 -10.79 -10.24 9.89
N GLU A 151 -11.42 -10.98 8.96
CA GLU A 151 -12.48 -10.49 8.07
C GLU A 151 -12.06 -9.32 7.15
N ILE A 152 -10.75 -9.13 6.93
CA ILE A 152 -10.21 -8.06 6.08
C ILE A 152 -10.58 -8.22 4.61
N ASP A 153 -10.94 -9.44 4.17
CA ASP A 153 -11.49 -9.70 2.83
C ASP A 153 -12.86 -9.04 2.59
N SER A 154 -13.53 -8.55 3.63
CA SER A 154 -14.74 -7.73 3.51
C SER A 154 -14.44 -6.33 2.94
N TYR A 155 -13.23 -5.83 3.12
CA TYR A 155 -12.83 -4.47 2.76
C TYR A 155 -11.78 -4.43 1.65
N ILE A 156 -10.88 -5.42 1.62
CA ILE A 156 -9.74 -5.48 0.69
C ILE A 156 -9.89 -6.67 -0.26
N ASN A 157 -9.84 -6.40 -1.55
CA ASN A 157 -9.87 -7.44 -2.57
C ASN A 157 -8.50 -8.08 -2.75
N PHE A 158 -8.41 -9.40 -2.65
CA PHE A 158 -7.22 -10.19 -3.00
C PHE A 158 -7.61 -11.53 -3.61
N GLY A 159 -6.64 -12.36 -3.97
CA GLY A 159 -6.87 -13.71 -4.47
C GLY A 159 -7.14 -13.81 -5.97
N GLY A 160 -7.04 -15.02 -6.51
CA GLY A 160 -7.51 -15.36 -7.86
C GLY A 160 -6.69 -14.69 -8.97
N ASP A 161 -7.36 -14.05 -9.94
CA ASP A 161 -6.68 -13.35 -11.05
C ASP A 161 -5.71 -12.23 -10.59
N LEU A 162 -5.84 -11.76 -9.34
CA LEU A 162 -4.96 -10.74 -8.75
C LEU A 162 -3.59 -11.30 -8.35
N ASP A 163 -3.51 -12.58 -7.99
CA ASP A 163 -2.28 -13.21 -7.47
C ASP A 163 -1.26 -13.48 -8.58
N VAL A 164 -1.73 -13.58 -9.84
CA VAL A 164 -0.90 -13.95 -11.00
C VAL A 164 -0.41 -12.73 -11.81
N ILE A 165 -0.55 -11.52 -11.28
CA ILE A 165 -0.18 -10.29 -11.98
C ILE A 165 1.32 -10.02 -11.84
N GLU A 166 2.06 -10.14 -12.94
CA GLU A 166 3.48 -9.72 -13.03
C GLU A 166 3.62 -8.19 -13.11
N TRP A 167 3.26 -7.50 -12.04
CA TRP A 167 3.10 -6.04 -12.02
C TRP A 167 4.39 -5.26 -12.35
N ARG A 168 5.58 -5.78 -11.98
CA ARG A 168 6.89 -5.18 -12.27
C ARG A 168 7.23 -5.10 -13.77
N THR A 169 6.48 -5.78 -14.63
CA THR A 169 6.66 -5.70 -16.10
C THR A 169 5.80 -4.61 -16.74
N LEU A 170 4.85 -4.05 -15.98
CA LEU A 170 3.84 -3.13 -16.48
C LEU A 170 4.19 -1.67 -16.16
N LYS A 171 3.59 -0.75 -16.91
CA LYS A 171 3.52 0.66 -16.52
C LYS A 171 2.43 0.83 -15.44
N PRO A 172 2.53 1.83 -14.55
CA PRO A 172 1.53 2.05 -13.49
C PRO A 172 0.09 2.09 -14.00
N SER A 173 -0.15 2.88 -15.06
CA SER A 173 -1.48 3.02 -15.66
C SER A 173 -2.02 1.71 -16.26
N VAL A 174 -1.13 0.87 -16.81
CA VAL A 174 -1.51 -0.43 -17.40
C VAL A 174 -1.83 -1.45 -16.32
N LEU A 175 -1.08 -1.43 -15.21
CA LEU A 175 -1.41 -2.23 -14.03
C LEU A 175 -2.80 -1.85 -13.50
N PHE A 176 -3.05 -0.56 -13.32
CA PHE A 176 -4.36 -0.06 -12.90
C PHE A 176 -5.48 -0.51 -13.82
N ASP A 177 -5.37 -0.30 -15.13
CA ASP A 177 -6.43 -0.68 -16.08
C ASP A 177 -6.71 -2.21 -16.03
N ARG A 178 -5.67 -3.04 -15.82
CA ARG A 178 -5.80 -4.49 -15.65
C ARG A 178 -6.52 -4.86 -14.35
N ILE A 179 -6.12 -4.29 -13.21
CA ILE A 179 -6.75 -4.54 -11.90
C ILE A 179 -8.19 -4.06 -11.92
N ASN A 180 -8.44 -2.83 -12.39
CA ASN A 180 -9.78 -2.27 -12.49
C ASN A 180 -10.70 -3.19 -13.31
N SER A 181 -10.21 -3.75 -14.43
CA SER A 181 -10.98 -4.73 -15.20
C SER A 181 -11.35 -6.00 -14.42
N ILE A 182 -10.45 -6.50 -13.57
CA ILE A 182 -10.70 -7.67 -12.72
C ILE A 182 -11.73 -7.32 -11.63
N ILE A 183 -11.55 -6.20 -10.93
CA ILE A 183 -12.44 -5.76 -9.85
C ILE A 183 -13.83 -5.42 -10.36
N SER A 184 -13.96 -4.69 -11.47
CA SER A 184 -15.27 -4.38 -12.05
C SER A 184 -16.06 -5.64 -12.44
N ARG A 185 -15.38 -6.73 -12.85
CA ARG A 185 -16.05 -8.01 -13.08
C ARG A 185 -16.53 -8.66 -11.78
N ARG A 186 -15.80 -8.53 -10.67
CA ARG A 186 -16.22 -9.07 -9.37
C ARG A 186 -17.45 -8.33 -8.85
N ILE A 187 -17.40 -7.00 -8.84
CA ILE A 187 -18.49 -6.15 -8.33
C ILE A 187 -19.74 -6.28 -9.22
N GLY A 188 -19.58 -6.31 -10.55
CA GLY A 188 -20.70 -6.46 -11.48
C GLY A 188 -21.34 -7.86 -11.52
N LEU A 189 -20.79 -8.85 -10.81
CA LEU A 189 -21.37 -10.19 -10.63
C LEU A 189 -22.19 -10.33 -9.34
N VAL A 190 -22.21 -9.28 -8.50
CA VAL A 190 -22.98 -9.21 -7.24
C VAL A 190 -24.36 -8.58 -7.50
#